data_AF-A0A925V5C9-F1
#
_entry.id   AF-A0A925V5C9-F1
#
_cell.length_a   1.000
_cell.length_b   1.000
_cell.length_c   1.000
_cell.angle_alpha   90.00
_cell.angle_beta   90.00
_cell.angle_gamma   90.00
#
_symmetry.space_group_name_H-M   'P 1'
#
loop_
_entity.id
_entity.type
_entity.pdbx_description
1 polymer ?
#
loop_
_entity_poly.entity_id
_entity_poly.type
_entity_poly.pdbx_seq_one_letter_code
_entity_poly.pdbx_strand_id
1 'polypeptide(L)' 'VMQPSYEGRRGHPVLLPAALREPLLALPPTASLRDLLERPEHASLRHVVEADDPAVLDNIDTPSDLARLV' A
#
# COMPACT_ATOMS: atom_id res chain seq x y z
N VAL A 1 -5.84 2.36 -7.85
CA VAL A 1 -5.36 1.76 -6.58
C VAL A 1 -6.18 2.33 -5.46
N MET A 2 -6.77 1.48 -4.63
CA MET A 2 -7.45 1.91 -3.41
C MET A 2 -6.53 1.60 -2.23
N GLN A 3 -6.33 2.55 -1.33
CA GLN A 3 -5.50 2.38 -0.15
C GLN A 3 -6.17 3.04 1.05
N PRO A 4 -6.30 2.34 2.19
CA PRO A 4 -6.84 2.96 3.38
C PRO A 4 -5.85 3.99 3.96
N SER A 5 -6.37 4.95 4.70
CA SER A 5 -5.61 5.82 5.58
C SER A 5 -6.24 5.92 6.96
N TYR A 6 -5.43 6.26 7.94
CA TYR A 6 -5.90 6.66 9.27
C TYR A 6 -5.09 7.88 9.69
N GLU A 7 -5.78 8.97 10.00
CA GLU A 7 -5.20 10.27 10.38
C GLU A 7 -4.17 10.77 9.35
N GLY A 8 -4.49 10.64 8.07
CA GLY A 8 -3.64 11.09 6.95
C GLY A 8 -2.43 10.20 6.65
N ARG A 9 -2.23 9.10 7.40
CA ARG A 9 -1.20 8.10 7.13
C ARG A 9 -1.80 6.98 6.29
N ARG A 10 -1.13 6.61 5.20
CA ARG A 10 -1.59 5.54 4.29
C ARG A 10 -1.17 4.17 4.83
N GLY A 11 -2.09 3.22 4.80
CA GLY A 11 -1.95 1.88 5.38
C GLY A 11 -2.19 0.74 4.40
N HIS A 12 -2.46 -0.46 4.92
CA HIS A 12 -2.79 -1.69 4.22
C HIS A 12 -4.24 -2.13 4.51
N PRO A 13 -4.88 -2.94 3.64
CA PRO A 13 -4.35 -3.49 2.39
C PRO A 13 -4.36 -2.50 1.23
N VAL A 14 -3.42 -2.68 0.29
CA VAL A 14 -3.43 -1.95 -0.99
C VAL A 14 -4.18 -2.78 -2.03
N LEU A 15 -5.26 -2.23 -2.59
CA LEU A 15 -6.01 -2.89 -3.66
C LEU A 15 -5.51 -2.40 -5.02
N LEU A 16 -4.95 -3.34 -5.80
CA LEU A 16 -4.40 -3.06 -7.12
C LEU A 16 -5.40 -3.42 -8.23
N PRO A 17 -5.69 -2.49 -9.17
CA PRO A 17 -6.43 -2.84 -10.37
C PRO A 17 -5.60 -3.79 -11.23
N ALA A 18 -6.27 -4.73 -11.90
CA ALA A 18 -5.61 -5.75 -12.72
C ALA A 18 -4.72 -5.16 -13.84
N ALA A 19 -5.06 -3.95 -14.34
CA ALA A 19 -4.26 -3.24 -15.34
C ALA A 19 -2.82 -2.92 -14.88
N LEU A 20 -2.56 -2.87 -13.57
CA LEU A 20 -1.22 -2.63 -13.03
C LEU A 20 -0.40 -3.92 -12.84
N ARG A 21 -0.96 -5.10 -13.17
CA ARG A 21 -0.25 -6.38 -13.05
C ARG A 21 1.03 -6.42 -13.89
N GLU A 22 0.93 -6.15 -15.19
CA GLU A 22 2.09 -6.22 -16.10
C GLU A 22 3.15 -5.17 -15.75
N PRO A 23 2.81 -3.87 -15.53
CA PRO A 23 3.79 -2.88 -15.06
C PRO A 23 4.49 -3.27 -13.75
N LEU A 24 3.78 -3.92 -12.82
CA LEU A 24 4.34 -4.39 -11.55
C LEU A 24 5.31 -5.55 -11.75
N LEU A 25 4.97 -6.53 -12.58
CA LEU A 25 5.83 -7.68 -12.89
C LEU A 25 7.07 -7.29 -13.70
N ALA A 26 7.01 -6.18 -14.43
CA ALA A 26 8.15 -5.63 -15.17
C ALA A 26 9.14 -4.83 -14.30
N LEU A 27 8.84 -4.61 -13.01
CA LEU A 27 9.76 -3.92 -12.10
C LEU A 27 11.01 -4.76 -11.80
N PRO A 28 12.17 -4.12 -11.55
CA PRO A 28 13.32 -4.85 -11.06
C PRO A 28 13.01 -5.46 -9.67
N PRO A 29 13.65 -6.57 -9.29
CA PRO A 29 13.40 -7.22 -7.99
C PRO A 29 13.66 -6.34 -6.76
N THR A 30 14.43 -5.26 -6.93
CA THR A 30 14.75 -4.28 -5.89
C THR A 30 13.72 -3.16 -5.77
N ALA A 31 12.78 -3.04 -6.72
CA ALA A 31 11.74 -2.03 -6.68
C ALA A 31 10.50 -2.52 -5.95
N SER A 32 9.75 -1.56 -5.42
CA SER A 32 8.53 -1.75 -4.65
C SER A 32 7.30 -1.31 -5.45
N LEU A 33 6.12 -1.69 -4.96
CA LEU A 33 4.86 -1.17 -5.48
C LEU A 33 4.79 0.36 -5.34
N ARG A 34 5.43 0.95 -4.32
CA ARG A 34 5.46 2.40 -4.15
C ARG A 34 6.13 3.08 -5.34
N ASP A 35 7.27 2.55 -5.79
CA ASP A 35 8.03 3.09 -6.92
C ASP A 35 7.22 3.10 -8.21
N LEU A 36 6.37 2.08 -8.43
CA LEU A 36 5.44 2.05 -9.56
C LEU A 36 4.37 3.14 -9.46
N LEU A 37 3.77 3.31 -8.27
CA LEU A 37 2.66 4.24 -8.07
C LEU A 37 3.08 5.70 -7.99
N GLU A 38 4.36 5.98 -7.79
CA GLU A 38 4.92 7.34 -7.83
C GLU A 38 5.27 7.80 -9.25
N ARG A 39 5.20 6.91 -10.25
CA ARG A 39 5.40 7.30 -11.65
C ARG A 39 4.30 8.27 -12.12
N PRO A 40 4.62 9.30 -12.92
CA PRO A 40 3.65 10.31 -13.35
C PRO A 40 2.37 9.74 -14.00
N GLU A 41 2.51 8.68 -14.80
CA GLU A 41 1.41 7.98 -15.49
C GLU A 41 0.51 7.16 -14.55
N HIS A 42 0.92 6.95 -13.29
CA HIS A 42 0.20 6.16 -12.29
C HIS A 42 -0.17 6.94 -11.04
N ALA A 43 0.42 8.12 -10.81
CA ALA A 43 0.18 8.94 -9.64
C ALA A 43 -1.30 9.29 -9.44
N SER A 44 -2.02 9.58 -10.54
CA SER A 44 -3.45 9.89 -10.52
C SER A 44 -4.36 8.67 -10.25
N LEU A 45 -3.83 7.45 -10.31
CA LEU A 45 -4.59 6.23 -10.06
C LEU A 45 -4.80 5.96 -8.56
N ARG A 46 -4.15 6.71 -7.67
CA ARG A 46 -4.19 6.46 -6.23
C ARG A 46 -5.40 7.15 -5.60
N HIS A 47 -6.29 6.34 -5.04
CA HIS A 47 -7.43 6.77 -4.26
C HIS A 47 -7.21 6.37 -2.80
N VAL A 48 -7.22 7.37 -1.93
CA VAL A 48 -7.05 7.18 -0.48
C VAL A 48 -8.42 7.20 0.16
N VAL A 49 -8.70 6.22 1.03
CA VAL A 49 -9.96 6.06 1.73
C VAL A 49 -9.69 6.15 3.23
N GLU A 50 -10.23 7.16 3.91
CA GLU A 50 -10.09 7.25 5.36
C GLU A 50 -10.85 6.09 6.02
N ALA A 51 -10.17 5.39 6.91
CA ALA A 51 -10.68 4.28 7.70
C ALA A 51 -10.81 4.72 9.16
N ASP A 52 -11.77 4.14 9.87
CA ASP A 52 -12.02 4.44 11.28
C ASP A 52 -11.17 3.61 12.24
N ASP A 53 -10.47 2.59 11.72
CA ASP A 53 -9.64 1.68 12.52
C ASP A 53 -8.14 1.94 12.28
N PRO A 54 -7.36 2.29 13.31
CA PRO A 54 -5.92 2.51 13.19
C PRO A 54 -5.15 1.25 12.75
N ALA A 55 -5.74 0.06 12.85
CA ALA A 55 -5.11 -1.19 12.44
C ALA A 55 -4.73 -1.24 10.96
N VAL A 56 -5.30 -0.37 10.11
CA VAL A 56 -4.82 -0.22 8.73
C VAL A 56 -3.36 0.21 8.65
N LEU A 57 -2.82 0.83 9.69
CA LEU A 57 -1.41 1.22 9.79
C LEU A 57 -0.51 0.10 10.32
N ASP A 58 -1.08 -1.03 10.74
CA ASP A 58 -0.34 -2.12 11.32
C ASP A 58 0.38 -2.93 10.25
N ASN A 59 1.69 -2.73 10.17
CA ASN A 59 2.57 -3.55 9.35
C ASN A 59 3.21 -4.63 10.23
N ILE A 60 2.84 -5.88 10.02
CA ILE A 60 3.23 -7.01 10.87
C ILE A 60 4.26 -7.86 10.14
N ASP A 61 5.48 -7.34 10.04
CA ASP A 61 6.57 -7.98 9.29
C ASP A 61 7.42 -8.91 10.17
N THR A 62 7.44 -8.68 11.48
CA THR A 62 8.26 -9.43 12.45
C THR A 62 7.45 -9.99 13.62
N PRO A 63 7.96 -11.00 14.35
CA PRO A 63 7.32 -11.47 15.58
C PRO A 63 7.12 -10.37 16.63
N SER A 64 8.04 -9.40 16.71
CA SER A 64 7.91 -8.25 17.60
C SER A 64 6.75 -7.33 17.21
N ASP A 65 6.49 -7.19 15.91
CA ASP A 65 5.34 -6.41 15.43
C ASP A 65 4.02 -7.09 15.79
N LEU A 66 3.98 -8.42 15.81
CA LEU A 66 2.80 -9.14 16.28
C LEU A 66 2.63 -8.99 17.80
N ALA A 67 3.72 -9.09 18.56
CA ALA A 67 3.68 -9.02 20.02
C ALA A 67 3.13 -7.69 20.57
N ARG A 68 3.19 -6.59 19.81
CA ARG A 68 2.62 -5.29 20.21
C ARG A 68 1.09 -5.23 20.13
N LEU A 69 0.45 -6.22 19.48
CA LEU A 69 -1.01 -6.29 19.29
C LEU A 69 -1.72 -7.18 20.31
N VAL A 70 -0.97 -7.89 21.16
CA VAL A 70 -1.47 -8.87 22.15
C VAL A 70 -1.30 -8.31 23.56
#